data_AF-A0A812GH49-F1
#
_entry.id   AF-A0A812GH49-F1
#
_cell.length_a   1.000
_cell.length_b   1.000
_cell.length_c   1.000
_cell.angle_alpha   90.00
_cell.angle_beta   90.00
_cell.angle_gamma   90.00
#
_symmetry.space_group_name_H-M   'P 1'
#
loop_
_entity.id
_entity.type
_entity.pdbx_description
1 polymer ?
#
loop_
_entity_poly.entity_id
_entity_poly.type
_entity_poly.pdbx_seq_one_letter_code
_entity_poly.pdbx_strand_id
1 'polypeptide(L)'
;MTELEEGTRQALENQPHANEVFAHPLPFNVIPHIDAFQSNGYTKEEMKVVWETQKIFGEKDLSCSCTAVRIPTKRAHSEAITIETEEEVTPEAATELLKAAPGVQVVDNPAEKQRLAPQSSPQSRSSQEALGWLKVQSVSVREAGHVDTEVHSSQQLLQDVEAVSSGW
;
A
#
# COMPACT_ATOMS: atom_id res chain seq x y z
N MET A 1 -11.16 -5.42 14.23
CA MET A 1 -12.42 -5.33 13.45
C MET A 1 -13.59 -4.90 14.31
N THR A 2 -13.94 -5.69 15.33
CA THR A 2 -15.03 -5.36 16.27
C THR A 2 -14.88 -3.97 16.89
N GLU A 3 -13.66 -3.60 17.32
CA GLU A 3 -13.39 -2.28 17.90
C GLU A 3 -13.71 -1.11 16.96
N LEU A 4 -13.43 -1.24 15.65
CA LEU A 4 -13.77 -0.19 14.67
C LEU A 4 -15.29 -0.07 14.51
N GLU A 5 -16.02 -1.18 14.43
CA GLU A 5 -17.47 -1.16 14.24
C GLU A 5 -18.19 -0.59 15.45
N GLU A 6 -17.84 -1.06 16.64
CA GLU A 6 -18.45 -0.62 17.89
C GLU A 6 -18.07 0.83 18.20
N GLY A 7 -16.79 1.17 18.09
CA GLY A 7 -16.30 2.53 18.29
C GLY A 7 -16.95 3.53 17.33
N THR A 8 -17.22 3.13 16.07
CA THR A 8 -17.94 3.98 15.12
C THR A 8 -19.39 4.21 15.54
N ARG A 9 -20.10 3.18 16.01
CA ARG A 9 -21.48 3.33 16.50
C ARG A 9 -21.52 4.27 17.71
N GLN A 10 -20.64 4.06 18.67
CA GLN A 10 -20.54 4.88 19.88
C GLN A 10 -20.17 6.33 19.54
N ALA A 11 -19.24 6.56 18.62
CA ALA A 11 -18.87 7.90 18.16
C ALA A 11 -20.04 8.66 17.51
N LEU A 12 -20.88 7.97 16.71
CA LEU A 12 -22.08 8.57 16.11
C LEU A 12 -23.13 8.97 17.16
N GLU A 13 -23.19 8.23 18.27
CA GLU A 13 -24.11 8.49 19.39
C GLU A 13 -23.52 9.43 20.46
N ASN A 14 -22.32 10.00 20.22
CA ASN A 14 -21.55 10.80 21.18
C ASN A 14 -21.29 10.08 22.52
N GLN A 15 -21.13 8.77 22.46
CA GLN A 15 -20.82 7.94 23.62
C GLN A 15 -19.30 7.75 23.77
N PRO A 16 -18.80 7.60 25.01
CA PRO A 16 -17.41 7.25 25.23
C PRO A 16 -17.14 5.85 24.67
N HIS A 17 -15.99 5.69 24.01
CA HIS A 17 -15.51 4.41 23.49
C HIS A 17 -14.08 4.17 23.98
N ALA A 18 -13.80 2.94 24.39
CA ALA A 18 -12.47 2.51 24.82
C ALA A 18 -11.65 2.06 23.60
N ASN A 19 -10.33 2.28 23.67
CA ASN A 19 -9.39 1.74 22.68
C ASN A 19 -8.61 0.62 23.37
N GLU A 20 -8.87 -0.62 23.00
CA GLU A 20 -8.22 -1.80 23.60
C GLU A 20 -7.12 -2.34 22.68
N VAL A 21 -7.36 -2.28 21.37
CA VAL A 21 -6.45 -2.77 20.33
C VAL A 21 -5.61 -1.64 19.76
N PHE A 22 -6.19 -0.46 19.52
CA PHE A 22 -5.47 0.65 18.90
C PHE A 22 -4.91 1.61 19.95
N ALA A 23 -3.75 2.21 19.65
CA ALA A 23 -3.11 3.19 20.54
C ALA A 23 -3.94 4.48 20.73
N HIS A 24 -4.81 4.79 19.77
CA HIS A 24 -5.68 5.95 19.75
C HIS A 24 -7.06 5.57 19.17
N PRO A 25 -8.11 6.38 19.39
CA PRO A 25 -9.38 6.21 18.72
C PRO A 25 -9.22 6.14 17.21
N LEU A 26 -9.72 5.07 16.60
CA LEU A 26 -9.73 4.91 15.14
C LEU A 26 -10.98 5.50 14.44
N PRO A 27 -12.20 5.47 15.03
CA PRO A 27 -13.37 6.04 14.37
C PRO A 27 -13.18 7.51 13.99
N PHE A 28 -13.42 7.84 12.73
CA PHE A 28 -13.26 9.19 12.17
C PHE A 28 -11.85 9.81 12.36
N ASN A 29 -10.82 8.98 12.53
CA ASN A 29 -9.45 9.39 12.75
C ASN A 29 -8.47 8.57 11.90
N VAL A 30 -7.22 9.02 11.81
CA VAL A 30 -6.10 8.29 11.22
C VAL A 30 -4.96 8.18 12.24
N ILE A 31 -4.26 7.05 12.25
CA ILE A 31 -3.20 6.78 13.23
C ILE A 31 -1.89 6.46 12.49
N PRO A 32 -0.91 7.38 12.44
CA PRO A 32 0.38 7.18 11.78
C PRO A 32 1.34 6.41 12.68
N HIS A 33 0.90 5.25 13.18
CA HIS A 33 1.66 4.38 14.07
C HIS A 33 1.09 2.96 13.96
N ILE A 34 1.85 2.08 13.32
CA ILE A 34 1.53 0.65 13.21
C ILE A 34 2.77 -0.14 13.66
N ASP A 35 2.58 -1.01 14.66
CA ASP A 35 3.69 -1.77 15.27
C ASP A 35 4.70 -0.85 16.01
N ALA A 36 5.71 -1.42 16.67
CA ALA A 36 6.60 -0.66 17.55
C ALA A 36 7.59 0.25 16.80
N PHE A 37 7.86 1.44 17.35
CA PHE A 37 8.95 2.31 16.88
C PHE A 37 10.32 1.63 16.98
N GLN A 38 11.16 1.90 15.99
CA GLN A 38 12.55 1.49 15.88
C GLN A 38 13.49 2.66 16.25
N SER A 39 14.78 2.38 16.44
CA SER A 39 15.76 3.40 16.85
C SER A 39 16.01 4.51 15.82
N ASN A 40 15.64 4.28 14.56
CA ASN A 40 15.77 5.25 13.47
C ASN A 40 14.54 6.16 13.31
N GLY A 41 13.52 6.03 14.18
CA GLY A 41 12.30 6.83 14.14
C GLY A 41 11.18 6.28 13.27
N TYR A 42 11.43 5.24 12.47
CA TYR A 42 10.39 4.50 11.75
C TYR A 42 9.71 3.49 12.66
N THR A 43 8.50 3.08 12.30
CA THR A 43 7.82 1.94 12.89
C THR A 43 8.32 0.62 12.31
N LYS A 44 8.12 -0.48 13.02
CA LYS A 44 8.48 -1.81 12.54
C LYS A 44 7.71 -2.17 11.27
N GLU A 45 6.47 -1.71 11.13
CA GLU A 45 5.68 -1.94 9.91
C GLU A 45 6.32 -1.28 8.69
N GLU A 46 6.76 -0.03 8.81
CA GLU A 46 7.47 0.69 7.74
C GLU A 46 8.79 0.00 7.39
N MET A 47 9.53 -0.45 8.40
CA MET A 47 10.80 -1.16 8.16
C MET A 47 10.60 -2.55 7.54
N LYS A 48 9.48 -3.25 7.82
CA LYS A 48 9.16 -4.52 7.14
C LYS A 48 9.01 -4.31 5.64
N VAL A 49 8.35 -3.23 5.20
CA VAL A 49 8.24 -2.91 3.77
C VAL A 49 9.64 -2.81 3.17
N VAL A 50 10.54 -2.04 3.79
CA VAL A 50 11.92 -1.89 3.31
C VAL A 50 12.65 -3.24 3.25
N TRP A 51 12.66 -4.00 4.34
CA TRP A 51 13.43 -5.25 4.43
C TRP A 51 12.90 -6.37 3.53
N GLU A 52 11.57 -6.53 3.45
CA GLU A 52 10.97 -7.55 2.60
C GLU A 52 11.10 -7.17 1.12
N THR A 53 10.96 -5.89 0.73
CA THR A 53 11.24 -5.46 -0.65
C THR A 53 12.68 -5.75 -1.02
N GLN A 54 13.67 -5.33 -0.21
CA GLN A 54 15.09 -5.63 -0.45
C GLN A 54 15.37 -7.13 -0.59
N LYS A 55 14.72 -7.95 0.26
CA LYS A 55 14.88 -9.40 0.24
C LYS A 55 14.25 -10.06 -0.98
N ILE A 56 13.07 -9.62 -1.40
CA ILE A 56 12.34 -10.18 -2.54
C ILE A 56 13.04 -9.83 -3.85
N PHE A 57 13.64 -8.64 -3.90
CA PHE A 57 14.42 -8.15 -5.03
C PHE A 57 15.83 -8.75 -5.08
N GLY A 58 16.33 -9.23 -3.94
CA GLY A 58 17.74 -9.60 -3.79
C GLY A 58 18.68 -8.40 -3.72
N GLU A 59 18.15 -7.18 -3.63
CA GLU A 59 18.90 -5.92 -3.65
C GLU A 59 18.89 -5.25 -2.28
N LYS A 60 20.00 -5.35 -1.54
CA LYS A 60 20.10 -4.86 -0.15
C LYS A 60 20.14 -3.34 -0.04
N ASP A 61 20.61 -2.67 -1.08
CA ASP A 61 20.82 -1.23 -1.10
C ASP A 61 19.69 -0.49 -1.83
N LEU A 62 18.61 -1.21 -2.19
CA LEU A 62 17.41 -0.60 -2.78
C LEU A 62 16.84 0.45 -1.83
N SER A 63 16.76 1.68 -2.32
CA SER A 63 16.23 2.81 -1.58
C SER A 63 14.70 2.73 -1.51
N CYS A 64 14.18 2.57 -0.31
CA CYS A 64 12.75 2.49 -0.05
C CYS A 64 12.40 3.31 1.19
N SER A 65 11.31 4.07 1.12
CA SER A 65 10.74 4.78 2.25
C SER A 65 9.23 4.55 2.27
N CYS A 66 8.70 4.26 3.44
CA CYS A 66 7.29 3.96 3.64
C CYS A 66 6.76 4.78 4.83
N THR A 67 5.49 5.19 4.76
CA THR A 67 4.74 5.67 5.90
C THR A 67 3.51 4.81 6.11
N ALA A 68 3.39 4.20 7.29
CA ALA A 68 2.31 3.27 7.61
C ALA A 68 1.24 3.96 8.46
N VAL A 69 0.02 4.11 7.90
CA VAL A 69 -1.09 4.80 8.55
C VAL A 69 -2.30 3.87 8.67
N ARG A 70 -2.82 3.74 9.89
CA ARG A 70 -4.09 3.03 10.13
C ARG A 70 -5.24 3.97 9.82
N ILE A 71 -6.14 3.53 8.94
CA ILE A 71 -7.36 4.24 8.55
C ILE A 71 -8.60 3.41 8.95
N PRO A 72 -9.80 4.03 9.09
CA PRO A 72 -11.00 3.35 9.56
C PRO A 72 -11.67 2.55 8.44
N THR A 73 -10.96 1.57 7.88
CA THR A 73 -11.47 0.63 6.87
C THR A 73 -11.58 -0.77 7.46
N LYS A 74 -12.56 -1.54 6.99
CA LYS A 74 -12.80 -2.90 7.48
C LYS A 74 -11.74 -3.87 6.96
N ARG A 75 -11.58 -3.94 5.66
CA ARG A 75 -10.71 -4.90 4.97
C ARG A 75 -10.17 -4.21 3.72
N ALA A 76 -9.00 -4.66 3.27
CA ALA A 76 -8.15 -4.06 2.24
C ALA A 76 -7.21 -2.95 2.74
N HIS A 77 -6.01 -2.97 2.18
CA HIS A 77 -5.02 -1.91 2.27
C HIS A 77 -5.09 -1.04 1.02
N SER A 78 -4.48 0.13 1.12
CA SER A 78 -4.37 1.08 0.02
C SER A 78 -3.06 1.80 0.17
N GLU A 79 -2.32 1.86 -0.92
CA GLU A 79 -0.96 2.38 -0.94
C GLU A 79 -0.84 3.35 -2.11
N ALA A 80 -0.29 4.52 -1.82
CA ALA A 80 0.11 5.48 -2.83
C ALA A 80 1.61 5.31 -3.03
N ILE A 81 2.01 4.83 -4.22
CA ILE A 81 3.39 4.46 -4.52
C ILE A 81 3.96 5.40 -5.57
N THR A 82 5.16 5.90 -5.31
CA THR A 82 5.99 6.61 -6.28
C THR A 82 7.23 5.77 -6.54
N ILE A 83 7.54 5.53 -7.81
CA ILE A 83 8.67 4.71 -8.24
C ILE A 83 9.55 5.57 -9.14
N GLU A 84 10.86 5.44 -8.97
CA GLU A 84 11.88 6.03 -9.84
C GLU A 84 12.60 4.86 -10.54
N THR A 85 12.77 4.95 -11.87
CA THR A 85 13.23 3.85 -12.74
C THR A 85 14.55 4.18 -13.43
N GLU A 86 15.26 3.15 -13.94
CA GLU A 86 16.53 3.36 -14.69
C GLU A 86 16.40 4.28 -15.86
N GLU A 87 15.45 3.84 -16.66
CA GLU A 87 15.16 4.37 -17.95
C GLU A 87 13.82 5.05 -17.82
N GLU A 88 13.64 6.07 -18.64
CA GLU A 88 12.35 6.73 -18.75
C GLU A 88 11.29 5.70 -19.15
N VAL A 89 10.24 5.61 -18.34
CA VAL A 89 9.05 4.82 -18.68
C VAL A 89 7.85 5.75 -18.68
N THR A 90 7.08 5.73 -19.77
CA THR A 90 5.86 6.52 -19.84
C THR A 90 4.77 5.88 -18.97
N PRO A 91 3.80 6.67 -18.47
CA PRO A 91 2.67 6.13 -17.71
C PRO A 91 1.91 5.03 -18.47
N GLU A 92 1.78 5.15 -19.79
CA GLU A 92 1.12 4.16 -20.64
C GLU A 92 1.91 2.86 -20.69
N ALA A 93 3.24 2.92 -20.86
CA ALA A 93 4.09 1.75 -20.87
C ALA A 93 4.08 1.02 -19.52
N ALA A 94 4.18 1.76 -18.41
CA ALA A 94 4.05 1.22 -17.06
C ALA A 94 2.68 0.55 -16.84
N THR A 95 1.61 1.17 -17.33
CA THR A 95 0.25 0.63 -17.26
C THR A 95 0.11 -0.71 -18.01
N GLU A 96 0.67 -0.82 -19.21
CA GLU A 96 0.62 -2.05 -19.99
C GLU A 96 1.43 -3.18 -19.34
N LEU A 97 2.58 -2.86 -18.73
CA LEU A 97 3.36 -3.82 -17.94
C LEU A 97 2.54 -4.35 -16.75
N LEU A 98 1.90 -3.45 -15.99
CA LEU A 98 1.06 -3.84 -14.85
C LEU A 98 -0.16 -4.67 -15.28
N LYS A 99 -0.76 -4.40 -16.44
CA LYS A 99 -1.87 -5.21 -16.97
C LYS A 99 -1.44 -6.62 -17.36
N ALA A 100 -0.19 -6.80 -17.79
CA ALA A 100 0.38 -8.09 -18.15
C ALA A 100 0.82 -8.91 -16.93
N ALA A 101 0.96 -8.27 -15.76
CA ALA A 101 1.43 -8.89 -14.54
C ALA A 101 0.41 -9.89 -13.95
N PRO A 102 0.82 -11.13 -13.62
CA PRO A 102 -0.05 -12.09 -12.94
C PRO A 102 -0.56 -11.53 -11.61
N GLY A 103 -1.85 -11.72 -11.31
CA GLY A 103 -2.43 -11.28 -10.03
C GLY A 103 -2.66 -9.77 -9.90
N VAL A 104 -2.37 -8.98 -10.93
CA VAL A 104 -2.61 -7.53 -10.94
C VAL A 104 -3.85 -7.19 -11.76
N GLN A 105 -4.72 -6.35 -11.19
CA GLN A 105 -5.84 -5.76 -11.90
C GLN A 105 -5.67 -4.25 -11.93
N VAL A 106 -5.43 -3.70 -13.11
CA VAL A 106 -5.36 -2.24 -13.31
C VAL A 106 -6.77 -1.67 -13.45
N VAL A 107 -7.09 -0.66 -12.65
CA VAL A 107 -8.34 0.12 -12.73
C VAL A 107 -7.96 1.59 -12.69
N ASP A 108 -7.85 2.20 -13.88
CA ASP A 108 -7.50 3.61 -14.03
C ASP A 108 -8.31 4.24 -15.17
N ASN A 109 -9.52 4.72 -14.85
CA ASN A 109 -10.34 5.49 -15.77
C ASN A 109 -10.94 6.71 -15.03
N PRO A 110 -10.19 7.83 -14.96
CA PRO A 110 -10.63 9.04 -14.27
C PRO A 110 -11.87 9.68 -14.89
N ALA A 111 -12.05 9.56 -16.21
CA ALA A 111 -13.19 10.12 -16.93
C ALA A 111 -14.52 9.47 -16.48
N GLU A 112 -14.48 8.18 -16.15
CA GLU A 112 -15.61 7.44 -15.59
C GLU A 112 -15.61 7.39 -14.05
N LYS A 113 -14.72 8.16 -13.39
CA LYS A 113 -14.52 8.14 -11.92
C LYS A 113 -14.18 6.76 -11.36
N GLN A 114 -13.57 5.91 -12.18
CA GLN A 114 -13.12 4.58 -11.77
C GLN A 114 -11.71 4.71 -11.22
N ARG A 115 -11.63 4.75 -9.89
CA ARG A 115 -10.42 4.50 -9.12
C ARG A 115 -10.72 3.50 -8.01
N LEU A 116 -9.70 2.75 -7.65
CA LEU A 116 -9.81 1.77 -6.57
C LEU A 116 -9.98 2.49 -5.24
N ALA A 117 -10.98 2.08 -4.47
CA ALA A 117 -11.20 2.50 -3.11
C ALA A 117 -11.37 1.26 -2.23
N PRO A 118 -11.00 1.30 -0.94
CA PRO A 118 -11.13 0.15 -0.04
C PRO A 118 -12.51 -0.52 -0.08
N GLN A 119 -13.58 0.29 -0.14
CA GLN A 119 -14.96 -0.20 -0.18
C GLN A 119 -15.41 -0.78 -1.52
N SER A 120 -14.76 -0.41 -2.64
CA SER A 120 -15.12 -0.88 -3.99
C SER A 120 -14.42 -2.18 -4.38
N SER A 121 -13.63 -2.77 -3.47
CA SER A 121 -13.11 -4.13 -3.64
C SER A 121 -14.28 -5.13 -3.73
N PRO A 122 -14.29 -6.06 -4.72
CA PRO A 122 -15.40 -6.99 -4.88
C PRO A 122 -15.51 -7.89 -3.64
N GLN A 123 -16.63 -7.74 -2.93
CA GLN A 123 -16.93 -8.46 -1.68
C GLN A 123 -17.19 -9.97 -1.88
N SER A 124 -17.24 -10.44 -3.12
CA SER A 124 -17.75 -11.76 -3.50
C SER A 124 -16.72 -12.88 -3.54
N ARG A 125 -15.48 -12.67 -3.08
CA ARG A 125 -14.44 -13.70 -3.09
C ARG A 125 -13.96 -14.05 -1.69
N SER A 126 -13.64 -15.33 -1.51
CA SER A 126 -13.32 -15.90 -0.21
C SER A 126 -12.10 -15.21 0.42
N SER A 127 -12.02 -15.23 1.75
CA SER A 127 -10.97 -14.56 2.54
C SER A 127 -9.54 -14.95 2.14
N GLN A 128 -9.37 -16.12 1.54
CA GLN A 128 -8.08 -16.63 1.05
C GLN A 128 -7.73 -16.11 -0.36
N GLU A 129 -8.71 -15.74 -1.19
CA GLU A 129 -8.47 -15.21 -2.53
C GLU A 129 -8.18 -13.70 -2.51
N ALA A 130 -8.67 -12.97 -1.50
CA ALA A 130 -8.44 -11.53 -1.36
C ALA A 130 -7.00 -11.16 -0.97
N LEU A 131 -6.24 -12.12 -0.43
CA LEU A 131 -4.83 -11.95 -0.04
C LEU A 131 -3.86 -11.93 -1.24
N GLY A 132 -4.32 -12.34 -2.43
CA GLY A 132 -3.44 -12.52 -3.60
C GLY A 132 -3.52 -11.44 -4.68
N TRP A 133 -4.17 -10.30 -4.42
CA TRP A 133 -4.35 -9.27 -5.46
C TRP A 133 -3.93 -7.90 -4.96
N LEU A 134 -2.73 -7.47 -5.37
CA LEU A 134 -2.37 -6.06 -5.24
C LEU A 134 -3.21 -5.27 -6.22
N LYS A 135 -4.03 -4.37 -5.68
CA LYS A 135 -4.80 -3.43 -6.46
C LYS A 135 -4.09 -2.09 -6.42
N VAL A 136 -3.16 -1.92 -7.36
CA VAL A 136 -2.36 -0.70 -7.49
C VAL A 136 -3.27 0.47 -7.81
N GLN A 137 -3.41 1.40 -6.87
CA GLN A 137 -4.28 2.57 -7.02
C GLN A 137 -3.71 3.61 -7.97
N SER A 138 -2.39 3.78 -7.93
CA SER A 138 -1.63 4.65 -8.82
C SER A 138 -0.14 4.36 -8.63
N VAL A 139 0.56 4.03 -9.71
CA VAL A 139 2.02 4.19 -9.77
C VAL A 139 2.27 5.54 -10.42
N SER A 140 2.98 6.42 -9.74
CA SER A 140 3.56 7.58 -10.41
C SER A 140 5.03 7.31 -10.67
N VAL A 141 5.44 7.50 -11.91
CA VAL A 141 6.83 7.43 -12.35
C VAL A 141 7.31 8.87 -12.50
N ARG A 142 8.48 9.19 -11.94
CA ARG A 142 9.14 10.49 -12.13
C ARG A 142 10.33 10.32 -13.07
N GLU A 143 10.54 11.32 -13.93
CA GLU A 143 11.77 11.43 -14.73
C GLU A 143 12.97 11.61 -13.80
N ALA A 144 14.06 10.88 -14.08
CA ALA A 144 15.33 11.06 -13.39
C ALA A 144 15.90 12.44 -13.72
N GLY A 145 15.72 13.41 -12.82
CA GLY A 145 16.62 14.56 -12.75
C GLY A 145 17.97 14.06 -12.27
N HIS A 146 19.05 14.38 -12.98
CA HIS A 146 20.46 14.06 -12.66
C HIS A 146 20.74 13.90 -11.15
N VAL A 147 20.62 12.68 -10.63
CA VAL A 147 21.09 12.29 -9.31
C VAL A 147 21.60 10.86 -9.43
N ASP A 148 22.90 10.70 -9.20
CA ASP A 148 23.60 9.41 -9.19
C ASP A 148 23.01 8.49 -8.11
N THR A 149 22.09 7.62 -8.49
CA THR A 149 21.69 6.46 -7.68
C THR A 149 21.23 5.34 -8.60
N GLU A 150 21.72 4.13 -8.34
CA GLU A 150 21.41 2.93 -9.12
C GLU A 150 19.92 2.72 -9.27
N VAL A 151 19.59 2.37 -10.49
CA VAL A 151 18.36 2.74 -11.13
C VAL A 151 17.72 1.31 -11.41
N HIS A 152 16.40 1.07 -11.53
CA HIS A 152 15.89 -0.31 -11.79
C HIS A 152 14.94 -0.51 -13.01
N SER A 153 15.07 -1.66 -13.70
CA SER A 153 14.42 -2.01 -14.99
C SER A 153 12.93 -2.41 -14.89
N SER A 154 12.22 -2.45 -16.02
CA SER A 154 10.77 -2.73 -16.10
C SER A 154 10.28 -4.09 -15.56
N GLN A 155 11.15 -5.11 -15.50
CA GLN A 155 10.83 -6.41 -14.88
C GLN A 155 10.80 -6.33 -13.35
N GLN A 156 11.48 -5.34 -12.78
CA GLN A 156 11.64 -5.12 -11.35
C GLN A 156 10.36 -4.50 -10.75
N LEU A 157 9.67 -3.64 -11.51
CA LEU A 157 8.39 -3.03 -11.10
C LEU A 157 7.26 -4.06 -10.89
N LEU A 158 7.35 -5.21 -11.56
CA LEU A 158 6.45 -6.35 -11.34
C LEU A 158 6.79 -7.10 -10.06
N GLN A 159 8.07 -7.21 -9.75
CA GLN A 159 8.53 -7.76 -8.47
C GLN A 159 8.15 -6.82 -7.31
N ASP A 160 8.01 -5.50 -7.53
CA ASP A 160 7.66 -4.53 -6.47
C ASP A 160 6.24 -4.79 -6.00
N VAL A 161 5.37 -5.06 -6.97
CA VAL A 161 3.97 -5.40 -6.77
C VAL A 161 3.82 -6.79 -6.11
N GLU A 162 4.62 -7.77 -6.53
CA GLU A 162 4.62 -9.11 -5.92
C GLU A 162 5.21 -9.11 -4.50
N ALA A 163 6.23 -8.28 -4.23
CA ALA A 163 6.87 -8.15 -2.93
C ALA A 163 5.92 -7.60 -1.87
N VAL A 164 5.17 -6.56 -2.24
CA VAL A 164 4.16 -5.93 -1.40
C VAL A 164 2.94 -6.82 -1.19
N SER A 165 2.68 -7.82 -2.05
CA SER A 165 1.51 -8.72 -1.91
C SER A 165 1.79 -10.06 -1.24
N SER A 166 3.04 -10.54 -1.25
CA SER A 166 3.40 -11.88 -0.77
C SER A 166 3.86 -11.94 0.71
N GLY A 167 3.98 -10.79 1.38
CA GLY A 167 4.51 -10.66 2.75
C GLY A 167 3.52 -10.26 3.85
N TRP A 168 2.21 -10.17 3.56
CA TRP A 168 1.18 -9.67 4.49
C TRP A 168 0.06 -10.66 4.78
#